data_AF-A0A357KLJ8-F1
#
_entry.id   AF-A0A357KLJ8-F1
#
_cell.length_a   1.000
_cell.length_b   1.000
_cell.length_c   1.000
_cell.angle_alpha   90.00
_cell.angle_beta   90.00
_cell.angle_gamma   90.00
#
_symmetry.space_group_name_H-M   'P 1'
#
loop_
_entity.id
_entity.type
_entity.pdbx_description
1 polymer ?
#
loop_
_entity_poly.entity_id
_entity_poly.type
_entity_poly.pdbx_seq_one_letter_code
_entity_poly.pdbx_strand_id
1 'polypeptide(L)' 'MLVVHCTAGVSRSTALSYGLLRCSMREQDAMAYVLRVRPEARPNALMMQHLETMFFPFQCKLAT' A
#
# COMPACT_ATOMS: atom_id res chain seq x y z
N MET A 1 16.92 5.16 2.04
CA MET A 1 16.00 4.91 3.17
C MET A 1 14.75 5.76 2.93
N LEU A 2 13.57 5.16 2.83
CA LEU A 2 12.31 5.86 2.54
C LEU A 2 11.38 5.75 3.76
N VAL A 3 10.83 6.88 4.21
CA VAL A 3 9.81 6.93 5.26
C VAL A 3 8.49 7.40 4.66
N VAL A 4 7.45 6.58 4.77
CA VAL A 4 6.11 6.91 4.31
C VAL A 4 5.23 7.23 5.52
N HIS A 5 4.71 8.45 5.61
CA HIS A 5 3.87 8.88 6.73
C HIS A 5 2.69 9.76 6.29
N CYS A 6 1.67 9.85 7.15
CA CYS A 6 0.61 10.84 7.06
C CYS A 6 0.18 11.26 8.48
N THR A 7 -0.65 12.29 8.62
CA THR A 7 -0.98 12.89 9.92
C THR A 7 -1.39 11.88 10.99
N ALA A 8 -2.38 11.02 10.71
CA ALA A 8 -2.81 9.97 11.63
C ALA A 8 -2.06 8.65 11.42
N GLY A 9 -1.41 8.49 10.27
CA GLY A 9 -0.77 7.25 9.84
C GLY A 9 -1.72 6.06 9.56
N VAL A 10 -3.03 6.24 9.65
CA VAL A 10 -4.03 5.15 9.55
C VAL A 10 -4.41 4.81 8.12
N SER A 11 -4.54 5.83 7.25
CA SER A 11 -5.18 5.66 5.94
C SER A 11 -4.25 5.93 4.75
N ARG A 12 -3.79 7.18 4.56
CA ARG A 12 -3.02 7.57 3.36
C ARG A 12 -1.67 6.87 3.23
N SER A 13 -0.85 6.92 4.29
CA SER A 13 0.45 6.24 4.32
C SER A 13 0.30 4.73 4.24
N THR A 14 -0.76 4.18 4.82
CA THR A 14 -1.10 2.76 4.79
C THR A 14 -1.40 2.29 3.37
N ALA A 15 -2.26 3.00 2.64
CA ALA A 15 -2.58 2.64 1.26
C ALA A 15 -1.34 2.75 0.36
N LEU A 16 -0.53 3.81 0.52
CA LEU A 16 0.72 3.95 -0.26
C LEU A 16 1.72 2.83 0.07
N SER A 17 1.88 2.48 1.35
CA SER A 17 2.77 1.40 1.77
C SER A 17 2.31 0.05 1.23
N TYR A 18 0.99 -0.21 1.26
CA TYR A 18 0.39 -1.36 0.58
C TYR A 18 0.73 -1.36 -0.92
N GLY A 19 0.53 -0.23 -1.62
CA GLY A 19 0.81 -0.11 -3.05
C GLY A 19 2.27 -0.41 -3.40
N LEU A 20 3.23 0.07 -2.59
CA LEU A 20 4.65 -0.24 -2.77
C LEU A 20 4.97 -1.72 -2.51
N LEU A 21 4.41 -2.31 -1.46
CA LEU A 21 4.63 -3.74 -1.15
C LEU A 21 4.08 -4.65 -2.25
N ARG A 22 2.95 -4.28 -2.85
CA ARG A 22 2.32 -4.99 -3.96
C ARG A 22 3.17 -5.07 -5.23
N CYS A 23 4.18 -4.21 -5.39
CA CYS A 23 5.16 -4.35 -6.47
C CYS A 23 6.01 -5.62 -6.33
N SER A 24 6.08 -6.21 -5.14
CA SER A 24 6.90 -7.39 -4.82
C SER A 24 6.12 -8.54 -4.16
N MET A 25 4.87 -8.30 -3.77
CA MET A 25 4.03 -9.22 -3.01
C MET A 25 2.63 -9.36 -3.61
N ARG A 26 1.98 -10.50 -3.37
CA ARG A 26 0.56 -10.67 -3.70
C ARG A 26 -0.31 -9.80 -2.81
N GLU A 27 -1.55 -9.58 -3.25
CA GLU A 27 -2.51 -8.69 -2.59
C GLU A 27 -2.68 -8.98 -1.11
N GLN A 28 -3.01 -10.23 -0.83
CA GLN A 28 -3.29 -10.72 0.51
C GLN A 28 -2.06 -10.61 1.42
N ASP A 29 -0.88 -10.94 0.89
CA ASP A 29 0.39 -10.88 1.63
C ASP A 29 0.79 -9.45 1.97
N ALA A 30 0.65 -8.52 1.02
CA ALA A 30 0.98 -7.11 1.21
C ALA A 30 0.10 -6.48 2.29
N MET A 31 -1.23 -6.71 2.24
CA MET A 31 -2.14 -6.18 3.25
C MET A 31 -1.92 -6.83 4.62
N ALA A 32 -1.69 -8.15 4.66
CA ALA A 32 -1.36 -8.85 5.90
C ALA A 32 -0.07 -8.31 6.53
N TYR A 33 0.94 -8.01 5.72
CA TYR A 33 2.17 -7.38 6.22
C TYR A 33 1.90 -6.00 6.81
N VAL A 34 1.13 -5.15 6.12
CA VAL A 34 0.74 -3.81 6.60
C VAL A 34 0.01 -3.90 7.93
N LEU A 35 -0.99 -4.77 8.04
CA LEU A 35 -1.76 -4.98 9.27
C LEU A 35 -0.93 -5.56 10.42
N ARG A 36 0.05 -6.41 10.12
CA ARG A 36 0.98 -6.94 11.12
C ARG A 36 1.87 -5.84 11.71
N VAL A 37 2.37 -4.93 10.87
CA VAL A 37 3.19 -3.79 11.33
C VAL A 37 2.32 -2.73 12.02
N ARG A 38 1.10 -2.53 11.53
CA ARG A 38 0.17 -1.52 12.03
C ARG A 38 -1.26 -2.05 12.08
N PRO A 39 -1.69 -2.62 13.22
CA PRO A 39 -3.03 -3.20 13.35
C PRO A 39 -4.17 -2.20 13.16
N GLU A 40 -3.95 -0.92 13.43
CA GLU A 40 -4.96 0.15 13.27
C GLU A 40 -5.07 0.63 11.81
N ALA A 41 -4.29 0.06 10.88
CA ALA A 41 -4.34 0.38 9.47
C ALA A 41 -5.77 0.24 8.92
N ARG A 42 -6.30 1.35 8.41
CA ARG A 42 -7.61 1.41 7.75
C ARG A 42 -7.50 2.33 6.53
N PRO A 43 -6.97 1.82 5.41
CA PRO A 43 -6.90 2.59 4.17
C PRO A 43 -8.30 2.89 3.66
N ASN A 44 -8.48 4.06 3.04
CA ASN A 44 -9.76 4.46 2.47
C ASN A 44 -10.06 3.60 1.23
N ALA A 45 -11.30 3.11 1.10
CA ALA A 45 -11.69 2.21 0.01
C ALA A 45 -11.49 2.80 -1.39
N LEU A 46 -11.83 4.09 -1.60
CA LEU A 46 -11.62 4.76 -2.89
C LEU A 46 -10.12 4.89 -3.22
N MET A 47 -9.29 5.11 -2.20
CA MET A 47 -7.84 5.19 -2.37
C MET A 47 -7.24 3.83 -2.75
N MET A 48 -7.74 2.75 -2.16
CA MET A 48 -7.38 1.38 -2.58
C MET A 48 -7.82 1.11 -4.01
N GLN A 49 -9.04 1.49 -4.38
CA GLN A 49 -9.52 1.35 -5.76
C GLN A 49 -8.65 2.13 -6.75
N HIS A 50 -8.21 3.34 -6.41
CA HIS A 50 -7.29 4.11 -7.26
C HIS A 50 -5.93 3.43 -7.42
N LEU A 51 -5.39 2.81 -6.37
CA LEU A 51 -4.16 2.04 -6.47
C LEU A 51 -4.33 0.83 -7.41
N GLU A 52 -5.44 0.11 -7.28
CA GLU A 52 -5.71 -1.07 -8.12
C GLU A 52 -5.90 -0.70 -9.60
N THR A 53 -6.67 0.35 -9.86
CA THR A 53 -7.02 0.77 -11.22
C THR A 53 -5.93 1.55 -11.94
N MET A 54 -5.12 2.34 -11.22
CA MET A 54 -4.19 3.28 -11.81
C MET A 54 -2.73 2.85 -11.63
N PHE A 55 -2.38 2.18 -10.53
CA PHE A 55 -0.98 1.93 -10.16
C PHE A 55 -0.48 0.56 -10.65
N PHE A 56 -1.25 -0.52 -10.46
CA PHE A 56 -0.81 -1.87 -10.87
C PHE A 56 -0.73 -2.15 -12.37
N PRO A 57 -1.56 -1.57 -13.27
CA PRO A 57 -1.33 -1.77 -14.69
C PRO A 57 -0.03 -1.12 -15.20
N PHE A 58 0.58 -0.19 -14.44
CA PHE A 58 1.70 0.63 -14.92
C PHE A 58 3.06 0.36 -14.25
N GLN A 59 3.13 -0.07 -12.97
CA GLN A 59 4.37 0.09 -12.19
C GLN A 59 5.02 -1.16 -11.55
N CYS A 60 4.68 -2.39 -11.96
CA CYS A 60 5.54 -3.55 -11.67
C CYS A 60 6.77 -3.67 -12.60
N LYS A 61 7.28 -2.55 -13.14
CA LYS A 61 8.51 -2.49 -13.96
C LYS A 61 9.70 -1.82 -13.26
N LEU A 62 9.54 -1.36 -12.01
CA LEU A 62 10.59 -0.66 -11.25
C LEU A 62 11.41 -1.58 -10.32
N ALA A 63 11.20 -2.90 -10.37
CA ALA A 63 11.85 -3.88 -9.51
C ALA A 63 12.83 -4.83 -10.24
N THR A 64 13.31 -4.46 -11.44
CA THR A 64 14.41 -5.13 -12.15
C THR A 64 15.55 -4.16 -12.41
#